data_AF-A0A7J7ICC8-F1
#
_entry.id   AF-A0A7J7ICC8-F1
#
_cell.length_a   1.000
_cell.length_b   1.000
_cell.length_c   1.000
_cell.angle_alpha   90.00
_cell.angle_beta   90.00
_cell.angle_gamma   90.00
#
_symmetry.space_group_name_H-M   'P 1'
#
loop_
_entity.id
_entity.type
_entity.pdbx_description
1 polymer ?
#
loop_
_entity_poly.entity_id
_entity_poly.type
_entity_poly.pdbx_seq_one_letter_code
_entity_poly.pdbx_strand_id
1 'polypeptide(L)'
;MRKKQNKKRLFSFGGLENKENDLRFHHLSHIQWTLVNLSGRTLLKGRVSTQEVFHLSNSDLVPGKYEGGLKLWEGSLDLVKTLQSEIQDGQLLLTGKRVLELGCGHGLPGIFTGLEGAAVIHFQDFNAEVLRCLTIPNVNANLLKKSQPLATDVSGWNTDAEFRFFAGDWSEVYQILPYVHTNKKDHNCSPGLGQSVGYDVILMAETVYSISALPHLYELIKKCLNRLNGVVYMAAKKHYFGVGGGSRRFLSVVDKDGVMEASLVSEVADGSSNVREKPSTYL
;
A
#
# COMPACT_ATOMS: atom_id res chain seq x y z
N MET A 1 -36.12 -15.99 6.92
CA MET A 1 -35.72 -16.50 5.59
C MET A 1 -34.31 -16.02 5.26
N ARG A 2 -33.42 -16.98 4.98
CA ARG A 2 -32.09 -16.95 4.32
C ARG A 2 -31.15 -15.74 4.56
N LYS A 3 -30.18 -15.95 5.47
CA LYS A 3 -28.90 -15.22 5.54
C LYS A 3 -28.18 -15.33 4.18
N LYS A 4 -27.84 -14.21 3.55
CA LYS A 4 -26.96 -14.18 2.37
C LYS A 4 -25.56 -14.64 2.79
N GLN A 5 -25.14 -15.77 2.26
CA GLN A 5 -23.84 -16.36 2.53
C GLN A 5 -22.82 -15.69 1.60
N ASN A 6 -22.03 -14.76 2.13
CA ASN A 6 -20.93 -14.12 1.40
C ASN A 6 -19.86 -15.19 1.09
N LYS A 7 -19.80 -15.63 -0.16
CA LYS A 7 -18.75 -16.54 -0.65
C LYS A 7 -17.47 -15.73 -0.86
N LYS A 8 -16.47 -15.91 0.03
CA LYS A 8 -15.10 -15.41 -0.15
C LYS A 8 -14.40 -16.26 -1.21
N ARG A 9 -13.71 -15.65 -2.17
CA ARG A 9 -12.88 -16.33 -3.19
C ARG A 9 -11.42 -16.00 -2.92
N LEU A 10 -10.60 -17.02 -2.66
CA LEU A 10 -9.16 -16.90 -2.44
C LEU A 10 -8.44 -17.28 -3.74
N PHE A 11 -7.44 -16.50 -4.13
CA PHE A 11 -6.54 -16.83 -5.25
C PHE A 11 -5.10 -16.75 -4.74
N SER A 12 -4.32 -17.83 -4.93
CA SER A 12 -2.86 -17.81 -4.75
C SER A 12 -2.22 -18.09 -6.10
N PHE A 13 -1.29 -17.24 -6.52
CA PHE A 13 -0.42 -17.52 -7.66
C PHE A 13 1.00 -17.67 -7.10
N GLY A 14 1.59 -18.86 -7.28
CA GLY A 14 2.99 -19.13 -6.94
C GLY A 14 3.93 -18.57 -8.00
N GLY A 15 5.21 -18.45 -7.64
CA GLY A 15 6.28 -17.94 -8.49
C GLY A 15 6.34 -18.62 -9.87
N LEU A 16 6.82 -17.85 -10.84
CA LEU A 16 6.99 -18.23 -12.25
C LEU A 16 7.97 -19.41 -12.36
N GLU A 17 7.47 -20.63 -12.27
CA GLU A 17 8.10 -21.75 -12.96
C GLU A 17 7.71 -21.70 -14.44
N ASN A 18 8.74 -21.59 -15.29
CA ASN A 18 8.64 -21.68 -16.74
C ASN A 18 7.85 -22.93 -17.16
N LYS A 19 6.59 -22.74 -17.53
CA LYS A 19 5.89 -23.60 -18.47
C LYS A 19 5.29 -22.73 -19.56
N GLU A 20 5.94 -22.80 -20.71
CA GLU A 20 5.37 -22.39 -22.00
C GLU A 20 3.98 -22.98 -22.17
N ASN A 21 3.10 -22.13 -22.70
CA ASN A 21 1.75 -22.41 -23.20
C ASN A 21 0.63 -22.64 -22.18
N ASP A 22 -0.16 -21.58 -22.04
CA ASP A 22 -1.59 -21.55 -22.43
C ASP A 22 -2.52 -20.95 -21.36
N LEU A 23 -2.34 -19.66 -21.09
CA LEU A 23 -3.42 -18.75 -20.73
C LEU A 23 -3.16 -17.42 -21.41
N ARG A 24 -3.72 -17.27 -22.62
CA ARG A 24 -3.63 -16.07 -23.43
C ARG A 24 -4.03 -14.84 -22.62
N PHE A 25 -3.11 -13.89 -22.51
CA PHE A 25 -3.27 -12.53 -21.98
C PHE A 25 -4.17 -11.65 -22.87
N HIS A 26 -5.38 -12.11 -23.23
CA HIS A 26 -6.32 -11.33 -24.04
C HIS A 26 -7.07 -10.23 -23.24
N HIS A 27 -6.73 -9.99 -21.96
CA HIS A 27 -7.38 -8.95 -21.16
C HIS A 27 -6.53 -7.69 -20.92
N LEU A 28 -5.29 -7.63 -21.43
CA LEU A 28 -4.37 -6.51 -21.20
C LEU A 28 -4.37 -5.41 -22.29
N SER A 29 -5.17 -5.54 -23.35
CA SER A 29 -5.19 -4.60 -24.48
C SER A 29 -5.70 -3.17 -24.17
N HIS A 30 -6.16 -2.92 -22.94
CA HIS A 30 -6.83 -1.67 -22.55
C HIS A 30 -6.04 -0.84 -21.53
N ILE A 31 -4.91 -1.34 -21.01
CA ILE A 31 -4.10 -0.57 -20.06
C ILE A 31 -3.22 0.42 -20.82
N GLN A 32 -3.42 1.71 -20.57
CA GLN A 32 -2.53 2.75 -21.05
C GLN A 32 -1.35 2.91 -20.09
N TRP A 33 -0.14 2.79 -20.61
CA TRP A 33 1.08 2.89 -19.81
C TRP A 33 1.67 4.29 -19.88
N THR A 34 2.12 4.79 -18.73
CA THR A 34 2.85 6.05 -18.62
C THR A 34 4.07 5.84 -17.73
N LEU A 35 5.20 6.43 -18.09
CA LEU A 35 6.37 6.46 -17.24
C LEU A 35 6.22 7.57 -16.20
N VAL A 36 6.47 7.25 -14.94
CA VAL A 36 6.51 8.21 -13.85
C VAL A 36 7.95 8.30 -13.36
N ASN A 37 8.52 9.50 -13.44
CA ASN A 37 9.88 9.76 -12.96
C ASN A 37 9.83 10.22 -11.50
N LEU A 38 10.57 9.52 -10.65
CA LEU A 38 10.69 9.73 -9.22
C LEU A 38 12.18 9.87 -8.89
N SER A 39 12.70 11.09 -9.12
CA SER A 39 14.03 11.54 -8.70
C SER A 39 15.15 10.50 -8.92
N GLY A 40 15.22 9.90 -10.11
CA GLY A 40 16.26 8.92 -10.46
C GLY A 40 15.75 7.48 -10.63
N ARG A 41 14.49 7.18 -10.27
CA ARG A 41 13.82 5.93 -10.64
C ARG A 41 12.62 6.20 -11.55
N THR A 42 12.41 5.30 -12.51
CA THR A 42 11.27 5.40 -13.44
C THR A 42 10.36 4.19 -13.29
N LEU A 43 9.16 4.42 -12.76
CA LEU A 43 8.11 3.42 -12.62
C LEU A 43 7.17 3.45 -13.82
N LEU A 44 6.66 2.28 -14.20
CA LEU A 44 5.54 2.14 -15.12
C LEU A 44 4.24 2.28 -14.34
N LYS A 45 3.36 3.15 -14.82
CA LYS A 45 2.03 3.38 -14.28
C LYS A 45 0.99 3.07 -15.33
N GLY A 46 0.17 2.05 -15.07
CA GLY A 46 -1.03 1.77 -15.85
C GLY A 46 -2.13 2.80 -15.59
N ARG A 47 -3.03 2.92 -16.55
CA ARG A 47 -4.30 3.64 -16.44
C ARG A 47 -5.37 2.81 -17.13
N VAL A 48 -6.51 2.68 -16.45
CA VAL A 48 -7.70 1.98 -16.94
C VAL A 48 -8.91 2.88 -16.77
N SER A 49 -9.95 2.64 -17.57
CA SER A 49 -11.20 3.41 -17.49
C SER A 49 -12.10 2.90 -16.37
N THR A 50 -12.64 3.82 -15.55
CA THR A 50 -13.66 3.48 -14.54
C THR A 50 -14.90 2.86 -15.17
N GLN A 51 -15.29 3.32 -16.37
CA GLN A 51 -16.43 2.77 -17.11
C GLN A 51 -16.19 1.32 -17.54
N GLU A 52 -14.96 0.98 -17.93
CA GLU A 52 -14.62 -0.38 -18.35
C GLU A 52 -14.55 -1.34 -17.17
N VAL A 53 -14.01 -0.88 -16.02
CA VAL A 53 -13.81 -1.74 -14.84
C VAL A 53 -15.08 -1.89 -14.01
N PHE A 54 -15.83 -0.81 -13.80
CA PHE A 54 -16.96 -0.78 -12.86
C PHE A 54 -18.32 -0.52 -13.52
N HIS A 55 -18.38 -0.29 -14.83
CA HIS A 55 -19.59 0.14 -15.55
C HIS A 55 -20.26 1.36 -14.91
N LEU A 56 -19.46 2.23 -14.30
CA LEU A 56 -19.88 3.49 -13.71
C LEU A 56 -19.52 4.66 -14.63
N SER A 57 -20.31 5.73 -14.61
CA SER A 57 -19.87 7.02 -15.15
C SER A 57 -18.61 7.50 -14.40
N ASN A 58 -17.81 8.38 -15.01
CA ASN A 58 -16.51 8.86 -14.51
C ASN A 58 -16.61 9.55 -13.12
N SER A 59 -16.79 8.75 -12.08
CA SER A 59 -16.79 9.12 -10.67
C SER A 59 -15.51 8.59 -10.04
N ASP A 60 -14.82 9.45 -9.31
CA ASP A 60 -13.55 9.10 -8.66
C ASP A 60 -13.76 8.24 -7.40
N LEU A 61 -14.96 8.27 -6.80
CA LEU A 61 -15.29 7.53 -5.59
C LEU A 61 -16.82 7.38 -5.41
N VAL A 62 -17.27 6.18 -5.05
CA VAL A 62 -18.64 5.83 -4.64
C VAL A 62 -18.55 4.98 -3.36
N PRO A 63 -18.89 5.52 -2.17
CA PRO A 63 -18.72 4.81 -0.91
C PRO A 63 -19.41 3.43 -0.88
N GLY A 64 -18.72 2.42 -0.38
CA GLY A 64 -19.16 1.03 -0.29
C GLY A 64 -19.27 0.25 -1.61
N LYS A 65 -19.00 0.90 -2.75
CA LYS A 65 -19.03 0.27 -4.09
C LYS A 65 -17.71 0.41 -4.85
N TYR A 66 -17.10 1.59 -4.78
CA TYR A 66 -15.84 1.93 -5.44
C TYR A 66 -15.16 3.04 -4.60
N GLU A 67 -14.33 2.67 -3.63
CA GLU A 67 -13.63 3.62 -2.74
C GLU A 67 -12.44 4.34 -3.41
N GLY A 68 -12.48 4.51 -4.74
CA GLY A 68 -11.37 5.00 -5.53
C GLY A 68 -10.34 3.91 -5.90
N GLY A 69 -9.14 4.34 -6.27
CA GLY A 69 -8.00 3.46 -6.58
C GLY A 69 -7.55 3.46 -8.04
N LEU A 70 -8.46 3.72 -9.00
CA LEU A 70 -8.09 3.84 -10.43
C LEU A 70 -7.48 5.19 -10.79
N LYS A 71 -7.72 6.21 -9.96
CA LYS A 71 -7.04 7.51 -10.04
C LYS A 71 -5.76 7.44 -9.21
N LEU A 72 -4.66 7.91 -9.80
CA LEU A 72 -3.44 8.12 -9.04
C LEU A 72 -3.57 9.45 -8.33
N TRP A 73 -3.41 9.42 -7.02
CA TRP A 73 -3.38 10.63 -6.21
C TRP A 73 -1.94 11.05 -5.93
N GLU A 74 -1.72 12.36 -5.78
CA GLU A 74 -0.39 12.96 -5.60
C GLU A 74 0.34 12.40 -4.37
N GLY A 75 -0.41 12.07 -3.31
CA GLY A 75 0.16 11.47 -2.10
C GLY A 75 0.95 10.19 -2.32
N SER A 76 0.62 9.37 -3.33
CA SER A 76 1.39 8.16 -3.64
C SER A 76 2.78 8.49 -4.18
N LEU A 77 2.91 9.57 -4.98
CA LEU A 77 4.20 9.99 -5.54
C LEU A 77 5.05 10.70 -4.49
N ASP A 78 4.42 11.53 -3.65
CA ASP A 78 5.09 12.20 -2.54
C ASP A 78 5.62 11.18 -1.52
N LEU A 79 4.86 10.11 -1.27
CA LEU A 79 5.30 9.01 -0.43
C LEU A 79 6.55 8.33 -1.00
N VAL A 80 6.58 8.00 -2.28
CA VAL A 80 7.78 7.40 -2.89
C VAL A 80 9.00 8.33 -2.80
N LYS A 81 8.83 9.63 -3.09
CA LYS A 81 9.92 10.61 -2.96
C LYS A 81 10.45 10.68 -1.53
N THR A 82 9.55 10.64 -0.54
CA THR A 82 9.94 10.66 0.88
C THR A 82 10.69 9.40 1.27
N LEU A 83 10.18 8.21 0.91
CA LEU A 83 10.87 6.94 1.16
C LEU A 83 12.26 6.91 0.53
N GLN A 84 12.40 7.46 -0.69
CA GLN A 84 13.69 7.56 -1.35
C GLN A 84 14.68 8.44 -0.59
N SER A 85 14.24 9.61 -0.08
CA SER A 85 15.08 10.48 0.76
C SER A 85 15.52 9.76 2.02
N GLU A 86 14.59 9.13 2.73
CA GLU A 86 14.87 8.39 3.98
C GLU A 86 15.89 7.25 3.77
N ILE A 87 15.85 6.58 2.61
CA ILE A 87 16.86 5.57 2.24
C ILE A 87 18.23 6.22 1.98
N GLN A 88 18.26 7.33 1.24
CA GLN A 88 19.49 8.07 0.94
C GLN A 88 20.15 8.65 2.21
N ASP A 89 19.34 9.08 3.16
CA ASP A 89 19.75 9.62 4.46
C ASP A 89 20.07 8.52 5.49
N GLY A 90 19.95 7.24 5.10
CA GLY A 90 20.23 6.08 5.94
C GLY A 90 19.23 5.85 7.09
N GLN A 91 18.08 6.54 7.07
CA GLN A 91 17.02 6.43 8.08
C GLN A 91 16.09 5.22 7.83
N LEU A 92 16.01 4.75 6.59
CA LEU A 92 15.16 3.63 6.20
C LEU A 92 15.94 2.52 5.49
N LEU A 93 15.89 1.31 6.04
CA LEU A 93 16.41 0.10 5.41
C LEU A 93 15.26 -0.82 4.98
N LEU A 94 15.13 -1.04 3.68
CA LEU A 94 14.08 -1.90 3.10
C LEU A 94 14.53 -3.33 2.79
N THR A 95 15.84 -3.58 2.68
CA THR A 95 16.36 -4.92 2.36
C THR A 95 15.84 -5.97 3.34
N GLY A 96 15.15 -6.99 2.81
CA GLY A 96 14.63 -8.09 3.61
C GLY A 96 13.36 -7.78 4.42
N LYS A 97 12.82 -6.56 4.34
CA LYS A 97 11.65 -6.14 5.13
C LYS A 97 10.33 -6.70 4.59
N ARG A 98 9.35 -6.80 5.49
CA ARG A 98 7.94 -7.04 5.17
C ARG A 98 7.18 -5.73 5.11
N VAL A 99 6.60 -5.43 3.95
CA VAL A 99 5.90 -4.19 3.65
C VAL A 99 4.43 -4.47 3.36
N LEU A 100 3.53 -3.66 3.94
CA LEU A 100 2.10 -3.66 3.62
C LEU A 100 1.70 -2.28 3.09
N GLU A 101 1.13 -2.21 1.90
CA GLU A 101 0.48 -1.00 1.40
C GLU A 101 -1.04 -1.11 1.57
N LEU A 102 -1.61 -0.24 2.41
CA LEU A 102 -3.05 -0.14 2.64
C LEU A 102 -3.68 0.88 1.69
N GLY A 103 -4.80 0.53 1.08
CA GLY A 103 -5.45 1.37 0.06
C GLY A 103 -4.56 1.61 -1.15
N CYS A 104 -3.98 0.54 -1.70
CA CYS A 104 -2.84 0.64 -2.61
C CYS A 104 -3.18 1.27 -3.97
N GLY A 105 -4.40 1.14 -4.49
CA GLY A 105 -4.75 1.67 -5.82
C GLY A 105 -3.78 1.20 -6.91
N HIS A 106 -2.90 2.10 -7.37
CA HIS A 106 -1.87 1.76 -8.35
C HIS A 106 -0.72 0.89 -7.80
N GLY A 107 -0.47 0.89 -6.49
CA GLY A 107 0.59 0.12 -5.83
C GLY A 107 2.00 0.68 -6.01
N LEU A 108 2.16 1.95 -6.41
CA LEU A 108 3.48 2.51 -6.73
C LEU A 108 4.44 2.55 -5.51
N PRO A 109 3.99 2.96 -4.29
CA PRO A 109 4.81 2.85 -3.08
C PRO A 109 5.30 1.42 -2.81
N GLY A 110 4.43 0.41 -2.82
CA GLY A 110 4.83 -0.98 -2.60
C GLY A 110 5.76 -1.51 -3.68
N ILE A 111 5.50 -1.21 -4.96
CA ILE A 111 6.40 -1.56 -6.08
C ILE A 111 7.79 -0.95 -5.84
N PHE A 112 7.86 0.33 -5.48
CA PHE A 112 9.12 0.99 -5.15
C PHE A 112 9.87 0.24 -4.05
N THR A 113 9.21 -0.13 -2.94
CA THR A 113 9.89 -0.86 -1.87
C THR A 113 10.42 -2.23 -2.29
N GLY A 114 9.73 -2.94 -3.19
CA GLY A 114 10.25 -4.18 -3.78
C GLY A 114 11.50 -3.94 -4.64
N LEU A 115 11.53 -2.84 -5.40
CA LEU A 115 12.71 -2.43 -6.17
C LEU A 115 13.90 -2.09 -5.26
N GLU A 116 13.64 -1.57 -4.06
CA GLU A 116 14.63 -1.29 -2.99
C GLU A 116 14.99 -2.51 -2.12
N GLY A 117 14.50 -3.71 -2.47
CA GLY A 117 14.93 -4.97 -1.85
C GLY A 117 14.07 -5.46 -0.69
N ALA A 118 12.87 -4.94 -0.49
CA ALA A 118 11.88 -5.57 0.38
C ALA A 118 11.64 -7.03 -0.04
N ALA A 119 11.58 -7.95 0.92
CA ALA A 119 11.42 -9.37 0.65
C ALA A 119 9.96 -9.80 0.53
N VAL A 120 9.05 -9.08 1.21
CA VAL A 120 7.62 -9.35 1.16
C VAL A 120 6.87 -8.04 0.99
N ILE A 121 6.03 -7.96 -0.04
CA ILE A 121 5.26 -6.77 -0.39
C ILE A 121 3.80 -7.17 -0.56
N HIS A 122 2.97 -6.76 0.39
CA HIS A 122 1.54 -7.03 0.38
C HIS A 122 0.76 -5.77 0.01
N PHE A 123 -0.16 -5.92 -0.92
CA PHE A 123 -1.04 -4.86 -1.37
C PHE A 123 -2.46 -5.12 -0.88
N GLN A 124 -3.08 -4.12 -0.27
CA GLN A 124 -4.47 -4.18 0.12
C GLN A 124 -5.25 -3.05 -0.55
N ASP A 125 -6.37 -3.39 -1.17
CA ASP A 125 -7.36 -2.43 -1.64
C ASP A 125 -8.76 -2.87 -1.19
N PHE A 126 -9.71 -1.93 -1.11
CA PHE A 126 -11.10 -2.28 -0.83
C PHE A 126 -11.68 -3.13 -1.97
N ASN A 127 -11.35 -2.78 -3.22
CA ASN A 127 -11.96 -3.37 -4.42
C ASN A 127 -11.03 -4.43 -5.04
N ALA A 128 -11.53 -5.67 -5.19
CA ALA A 128 -10.78 -6.74 -5.85
C ALA A 128 -10.49 -6.40 -7.33
N GLU A 129 -11.39 -5.66 -7.97
CA GLU A 129 -11.27 -5.20 -9.35
C GLU A 129 -10.12 -4.22 -9.52
N VAL A 130 -9.87 -3.32 -8.55
CA VAL A 130 -8.69 -2.42 -8.58
C VAL A 130 -7.41 -3.24 -8.56
N LEU A 131 -7.33 -4.24 -7.67
CA LEU A 131 -6.17 -5.13 -7.60
C LEU A 131 -5.95 -5.86 -8.92
N ARG A 132 -7.00 -6.46 -9.48
CA ARG A 132 -6.92 -7.30 -10.70
C ARG A 132 -6.65 -6.51 -11.96
N CYS A 133 -7.29 -5.36 -12.12
CA CYS A 133 -7.25 -4.58 -13.36
C CYS A 133 -6.17 -3.50 -13.35
N LEU A 134 -5.57 -3.19 -12.20
CA LEU A 134 -4.59 -2.11 -12.09
C LEU A 134 -3.35 -2.47 -11.26
N THR A 135 -3.50 -2.86 -9.99
CA THR A 135 -2.34 -3.09 -9.10
C THR A 135 -1.46 -4.24 -9.60
N ILE A 136 -2.06 -5.40 -9.87
CA ILE A 136 -1.34 -6.60 -10.36
C ILE A 136 -0.65 -6.31 -11.71
N PRO A 137 -1.32 -5.73 -12.72
CA PRO A 137 -0.65 -5.31 -13.95
C PRO A 137 0.53 -4.36 -13.72
N ASN A 138 0.39 -3.36 -12.83
CA ASN A 138 1.47 -2.43 -12.52
C ASN A 138 2.68 -3.15 -11.89
N VAL A 139 2.45 -4.06 -10.94
CA VAL A 139 3.51 -4.86 -10.34
C VAL A 139 4.23 -5.65 -11.43
N ASN A 140 3.50 -6.42 -12.23
CA ASN A 140 4.08 -7.24 -13.30
C ASN A 140 4.89 -6.41 -14.31
N ALA A 141 4.38 -5.25 -14.74
CA ALA A 141 5.06 -4.39 -15.70
C ALA A 141 6.40 -3.84 -15.16
N ASN A 142 6.45 -3.47 -13.88
CA ASN A 142 7.68 -2.96 -13.26
C ASN A 142 8.70 -4.06 -12.97
N LEU A 143 8.24 -5.27 -12.64
CA LEU A 143 9.12 -6.45 -12.48
C LEU A 143 9.75 -6.85 -13.82
N LEU A 144 8.96 -6.95 -14.89
CA LEU A 144 9.44 -7.29 -16.23
C LEU A 144 10.44 -6.27 -16.80
N LYS A 145 10.21 -4.97 -16.55
CA LYS A 145 11.13 -3.90 -16.98
C LYS A 145 12.52 -4.04 -16.35
N LYS A 146 12.59 -4.52 -15.11
CA LYS A 146 13.86 -4.75 -14.39
C LYS A 146 14.61 -5.99 -14.90
N SER A 147 13.89 -7.00 -15.36
CA SER A 147 14.48 -8.23 -15.93
C SER A 147 15.08 -8.03 -17.33
N GLN A 148 14.94 -6.84 -17.95
CA GLN A 148 15.62 -6.55 -19.21
C GLN A 148 17.11 -6.29 -18.96
N PRO A 149 18.05 -6.81 -19.78
CA PRO A 149 19.49 -6.88 -19.46
C PRO A 149 20.27 -5.55 -19.47
N LEU A 150 19.62 -4.39 -19.26
CA LEU A 150 20.21 -3.09 -19.54
C LEU A 150 20.74 -2.32 -18.31
N ALA A 151 20.95 -2.96 -17.16
CA ALA A 151 21.54 -2.31 -15.99
C ALA A 151 22.77 -3.08 -15.48
N THR A 152 23.93 -2.45 -15.62
CA THR A 152 25.24 -2.86 -15.09
C THR A 152 25.36 -2.75 -13.57
N ASP A 153 24.26 -2.64 -12.83
CA ASP A 153 24.29 -2.47 -11.38
C ASP A 153 24.39 -3.83 -10.68
N VAL A 154 25.57 -4.07 -10.11
CA VAL A 154 26.01 -5.29 -9.42
C VAL A 154 25.32 -5.53 -8.07
N SER A 155 24.17 -4.89 -7.80
CA SER A 155 23.36 -5.18 -6.62
C SER A 155 22.40 -6.34 -6.94
N GLY A 156 22.92 -7.56 -6.78
CA GLY A 156 22.15 -8.80 -6.93
C GLY A 156 20.83 -8.72 -6.17
N TRP A 157 19.73 -8.67 -6.92
CA TRP A 157 18.40 -8.64 -6.35
C TRP A 157 18.05 -10.00 -5.75
N ASN A 158 17.18 -10.00 -4.75
CA ASN A 158 16.48 -11.23 -4.38
C ASN A 158 15.35 -11.42 -5.39
N THR A 159 15.53 -12.32 -6.36
CA THR A 159 14.50 -12.72 -7.33
C THR A 159 13.26 -13.34 -6.68
N ASP A 160 13.33 -13.61 -5.38
CA ASP A 160 12.32 -14.35 -4.63
C ASP A 160 11.41 -13.43 -3.81
N ALA A 161 11.40 -12.12 -4.09
CA ALA A 161 10.50 -11.19 -3.41
C ALA A 161 9.03 -11.62 -3.59
N GLU A 162 8.32 -11.79 -2.47
CA GLU A 162 6.93 -12.23 -2.46
C GLU A 162 5.99 -11.05 -2.65
N PHE A 163 5.10 -11.14 -3.64
CA PHE A 163 4.02 -10.18 -3.86
C PHE A 163 2.66 -10.85 -3.65
N ARG A 164 1.81 -10.31 -2.76
CA ARG A 164 0.43 -10.80 -2.54
C ARG A 164 -0.57 -9.65 -2.49
N PHE A 165 -1.83 -9.96 -2.82
CA PHE A 165 -2.89 -8.98 -3.02
C PHE A 165 -4.13 -9.38 -2.21
N PHE A 166 -4.66 -8.44 -1.43
CA PHE A 166 -5.76 -8.69 -0.49
C PHE A 166 -6.87 -7.67 -0.70
N ALA A 167 -8.04 -8.16 -1.12
CA ALA A 167 -9.23 -7.32 -1.25
C ALA A 167 -10.06 -7.36 0.04
N GLY A 168 -10.56 -6.21 0.49
CA GLY A 168 -11.57 -6.16 1.53
C GLY A 168 -11.53 -4.91 2.40
N ASP A 169 -12.58 -4.79 3.21
CA ASP A 169 -12.74 -3.72 4.18
C ASP A 169 -11.70 -3.81 5.32
N TRP A 170 -11.19 -2.68 5.77
CA TRP A 170 -10.17 -2.62 6.83
C TRP A 170 -10.63 -3.26 8.14
N SER A 171 -11.93 -3.24 8.43
CA SER A 171 -12.49 -3.89 9.62
C SER A 171 -12.38 -5.42 9.60
N GLU A 172 -12.18 -6.05 8.44
CA GLU A 172 -12.23 -7.51 8.29
C GLU A 172 -10.99 -8.10 7.59
N VAL A 173 -10.23 -7.30 6.84
CA VAL A 173 -9.10 -7.78 6.02
C VAL A 173 -7.97 -8.41 6.87
N TYR A 174 -7.85 -8.04 8.15
CA TYR A 174 -6.90 -8.67 9.08
C TYR A 174 -7.10 -10.20 9.19
N GLN A 175 -8.28 -10.73 8.87
CA GLN A 175 -8.54 -12.18 8.92
C GLN A 175 -7.81 -12.96 7.82
N ILE A 176 -7.40 -12.30 6.75
CA ILE A 176 -6.75 -12.93 5.60
C ILE A 176 -5.29 -12.47 5.41
N LEU A 177 -4.84 -11.48 6.18
CA LEU A 177 -3.45 -11.03 6.16
C LEU A 177 -2.57 -11.99 6.99
N PRO A 178 -1.39 -12.40 6.47
CA PRO A 178 -0.57 -13.42 7.13
C PRO A 178 0.25 -12.91 8.33
N TYR A 179 0.54 -11.60 8.39
CA TYR A 179 1.35 -11.01 9.45
C TYR A 179 0.49 -10.14 10.38
N VAL A 180 -0.34 -10.82 11.17
CA VAL A 180 -1.31 -10.18 12.09
C VAL A 180 -1.11 -10.71 13.50
N HIS A 181 -1.09 -9.80 14.47
CA HIS A 181 -1.11 -10.15 15.88
C HIS A 181 -2.45 -10.78 16.25
N THR A 182 -2.42 -12.04 16.70
CA THR A 182 -3.61 -12.65 17.28
C THR A 182 -3.61 -12.40 18.79
N ASN A 183 -4.78 -12.09 19.36
CA ASN A 183 -4.96 -11.93 20.81
C ASN A 183 -4.95 -13.27 21.56
N LYS A 184 -4.65 -14.38 20.87
CA LYS A 184 -4.46 -15.65 21.55
C LYS A 184 -3.15 -15.55 22.31
N LYS A 185 -3.22 -15.52 23.64
CA LYS A 185 -2.08 -15.83 24.49
C LYS A 185 -1.67 -17.25 24.11
N ASP A 186 -0.69 -17.37 23.21
CA ASP A 186 -0.10 -18.66 22.88
C ASP A 186 0.69 -19.13 24.10
N HIS A 187 -0.02 -19.75 25.05
CA HIS A 187 0.57 -20.32 26.26
C HIS A 187 1.43 -21.56 25.99
N ASN A 188 1.59 -22.01 24.74
CA ASN A 188 2.28 -23.25 24.38
C ASN A 188 3.30 -23.14 23.24
N CYS A 189 3.74 -21.93 22.86
CA CYS A 189 4.87 -21.80 21.95
C CYS A 189 6.11 -21.43 22.75
N SER A 190 7.02 -22.40 22.91
CA SER A 190 8.39 -22.14 23.35
C SER A 190 8.94 -20.95 22.52
N PRO A 191 9.59 -19.95 23.15
CA PRO A 191 10.13 -18.80 22.44
C PRO A 191 11.35 -19.24 21.64
N GLY A 192 11.12 -19.89 20.50
CA GLY A 192 12.13 -20.10 19.48
C GLY A 192 12.45 -18.75 18.85
N LEU A 193 13.63 -18.22 19.18
CA LEU A 193 14.35 -17.15 18.50
C LEU A 193 13.52 -16.23 17.56
N GLY A 194 12.88 -15.22 18.14
CA GLY A 194 12.86 -13.87 17.58
C GLY A 194 12.10 -13.57 16.27
N GLN A 195 11.14 -14.38 15.82
CA GLN A 195 10.26 -13.93 14.72
C GLN A 195 9.25 -12.90 15.22
N SER A 196 9.59 -11.62 15.05
CA SER A 196 8.63 -10.55 15.28
C SER A 196 7.43 -10.72 14.34
N VAL A 197 6.23 -10.80 14.91
CA VAL A 197 4.97 -10.87 14.17
C VAL A 197 4.65 -9.47 13.63
N GLY A 198 4.16 -9.39 12.39
CA GLY A 198 3.73 -8.12 11.78
C GLY A 198 4.65 -7.61 10.66
N TYR A 199 4.22 -6.53 10.02
CA TYR A 199 4.94 -5.83 8.95
C TYR A 199 5.91 -4.82 9.54
N ASP A 200 7.11 -4.77 8.98
CA ASP A 200 8.14 -3.81 9.40
C ASP A 200 7.83 -2.40 8.90
N VAL A 201 7.18 -2.30 7.75
CA VAL A 201 6.75 -1.03 7.16
C VAL A 201 5.29 -1.13 6.71
N ILE A 202 4.46 -0.17 7.11
CA ILE A 202 3.13 0.03 6.55
C ILE A 202 3.11 1.34 5.76
N LEU A 203 2.64 1.28 4.52
CA LEU A 203 2.54 2.41 3.59
C LEU A 203 1.09 2.81 3.41
N MET A 204 0.83 4.11 3.47
CA MET A 204 -0.52 4.68 3.36
C MET A 204 -0.46 5.96 2.54
N ALA A 205 -1.18 6.01 1.42
CA ALA A 205 -1.31 7.22 0.61
C ALA A 205 -2.78 7.57 0.45
N GLU A 206 -3.17 8.73 0.99
CA GLU A 206 -4.54 9.27 0.91
C GLU A 206 -5.63 8.32 1.43
N THR A 207 -5.37 7.64 2.54
CA THR A 207 -6.32 6.68 3.17
C THR A 207 -7.16 7.27 4.30
N VAL A 208 -6.88 8.50 4.74
CA VAL A 208 -7.47 9.11 5.95
C VAL A 208 -8.54 10.17 5.65
N TYR A 209 -9.16 10.12 4.47
CA TYR A 209 -10.18 11.08 4.04
C TYR A 209 -11.55 10.86 4.70
N SER A 210 -11.89 9.62 5.05
CA SER A 210 -13.19 9.25 5.63
C SER A 210 -13.11 9.14 7.16
N ILE A 211 -13.83 10.00 7.88
CA ILE A 211 -13.84 10.02 9.36
C ILE A 211 -14.35 8.69 9.94
N SER A 212 -15.37 8.09 9.33
CA SER A 212 -15.97 6.84 9.81
C SER A 212 -15.05 5.63 9.65
N ALA A 213 -14.08 5.70 8.73
CA ALA A 213 -13.13 4.63 8.49
C ALA A 213 -11.89 4.68 9.40
N LEU A 214 -11.57 5.85 10.01
CA LEU A 214 -10.35 6.02 10.80
C LEU A 214 -10.20 5.01 11.95
N PRO A 215 -11.24 4.68 12.74
CA PRO A 215 -11.10 3.69 13.82
C PRO A 215 -10.72 2.30 13.29
N HIS A 216 -11.37 1.84 12.22
CA HIS A 216 -11.08 0.53 11.61
C HIS A 216 -9.67 0.48 10.99
N LEU A 217 -9.27 1.56 10.32
CA LEU A 217 -7.93 1.72 9.77
C LEU A 217 -6.86 1.66 10.86
N TYR A 218 -7.06 2.41 11.95
CA TYR A 218 -6.10 2.45 13.05
C TYR A 218 -6.00 1.11 13.78
N GLU A 219 -7.12 0.43 14.02
CA GLU A 219 -7.12 -0.92 14.59
C GLU A 219 -6.42 -1.93 13.67
N LEU A 220 -6.59 -1.83 12.35
CA LEU A 220 -5.88 -2.66 11.39
C LEU A 220 -4.36 -2.42 11.45
N ILE A 221 -3.92 -1.17 11.53
CA ILE A 221 -2.49 -0.81 11.68
C ILE A 221 -1.92 -1.45 12.95
N LYS A 222 -2.59 -1.28 14.10
CA LYS A 222 -2.15 -1.90 15.37
C LYS A 222 -2.06 -3.43 15.31
N LYS A 223 -2.98 -4.07 14.58
CA LYS A 223 -2.97 -5.52 14.37
C LYS A 223 -1.83 -5.98 13.46
N CYS A 224 -1.45 -5.17 12.47
CA CYS A 224 -0.49 -5.56 11.43
C CYS A 224 0.95 -5.10 11.72
N LEU A 225 1.15 -3.99 12.43
CA LEU A 225 2.48 -3.39 12.61
C LEU A 225 3.36 -4.20 13.55
N ASN A 226 4.59 -4.49 13.12
CA ASN A 226 5.62 -5.10 13.96
C ASN A 226 5.82 -4.28 15.24
N ARG A 227 5.58 -4.88 16.41
CA ARG A 227 5.57 -4.18 17.71
C ARG A 227 6.93 -3.68 18.18
N LEU A 228 8.03 -4.24 17.67
CA LEU A 228 9.37 -3.89 18.13
C LEU A 228 9.90 -2.68 17.38
N ASN A 229 9.89 -2.73 16.04
CA ASN A 229 10.55 -1.76 15.17
C ASN A 229 9.72 -1.42 13.92
N GLY A 230 8.40 -1.62 13.97
CA GLY A 230 7.53 -1.32 12.85
C GLY A 230 7.31 0.19 12.70
N VAL A 231 7.30 0.68 11.46
CA VAL A 231 7.03 2.08 11.13
C VAL A 231 5.88 2.21 10.14
N VAL A 232 5.11 3.29 10.25
CA VAL A 232 4.05 3.66 9.31
C VAL A 232 4.46 4.92 8.58
N TYR A 233 4.56 4.87 7.25
CA TYR A 233 4.70 6.07 6.42
C TYR A 233 3.35 6.42 5.80
N MET A 234 2.85 7.61 6.13
CA MET A 234 1.56 8.10 5.67
C MET A 234 1.69 9.43 4.92
N ALA A 235 1.28 9.45 3.65
CA ALA A 235 1.08 10.67 2.89
C ALA A 235 -0.42 11.03 2.88
N ALA A 236 -0.77 12.19 3.42
CA ALA A 236 -2.16 12.62 3.51
C ALA A 236 -2.30 14.14 3.43
N LYS A 237 -3.44 14.61 2.90
CA LYS A 237 -3.81 16.02 2.99
C LYS A 237 -4.16 16.38 4.43
N LYS A 238 -3.86 17.62 4.80
CA LYS A 238 -4.27 18.18 6.09
C LYS A 238 -5.77 18.06 6.34
N HIS A 239 -6.54 18.40 5.32
CA HIS A 239 -7.99 18.37 5.33
C HIS A 239 -8.52 18.00 3.96
N TYR A 240 -9.49 17.08 3.93
CA TYR A 240 -10.25 16.72 2.75
C TYR A 240 -11.64 17.38 2.85
N PHE A 241 -11.84 18.46 2.08
CA PHE A 241 -13.11 19.19 2.06
C PHE A 241 -14.26 18.27 1.61
N GLY A 242 -15.44 18.42 2.22
CA GLY A 242 -16.64 17.61 1.94
C GLY A 242 -16.73 16.34 2.79
N VAL A 243 -15.67 15.55 2.90
CA VAL A 243 -15.63 14.29 3.69
C VAL A 243 -15.13 14.48 5.13
N GLY A 244 -14.42 15.59 5.38
CA GLY A 244 -14.06 16.05 6.73
C GLY A 244 -12.83 15.38 7.35
N GLY A 245 -12.28 14.32 6.75
CA GLY A 245 -11.06 13.67 7.22
C GLY A 245 -9.79 14.48 6.92
N GLY A 246 -8.65 13.84 7.14
CA GLY A 246 -7.32 14.44 6.97
C GLY A 246 -6.33 14.04 8.05
N SER A 247 -5.06 14.37 7.84
CA SER A 247 -3.96 13.99 8.74
C SER A 247 -4.21 14.45 10.17
N ARG A 248 -4.67 15.68 10.41
CA ARG A 248 -4.95 16.21 11.76
C ARG A 248 -5.95 15.34 12.53
N ARG A 249 -6.99 14.85 11.85
CA ARG A 249 -8.02 14.04 12.51
C ARG A 249 -7.50 12.63 12.82
N PHE A 250 -6.73 12.05 11.92
CA PHE A 250 -6.11 10.75 12.13
C PHE A 250 -5.05 10.80 13.25
N LEU A 251 -4.18 11.80 13.26
CA LEU A 251 -3.19 12.01 14.34
C LEU A 251 -3.87 12.16 15.70
N SER A 252 -5.01 12.88 15.78
CA SER A 252 -5.78 12.94 17.03
C SER A 252 -6.31 11.57 17.50
N VAL A 253 -6.55 10.61 16.62
CA VAL A 253 -6.90 9.23 17.01
C VAL A 253 -5.68 8.51 17.58
N VAL A 254 -4.52 8.67 16.93
CA VAL A 254 -3.25 8.08 17.37
C VAL A 254 -2.84 8.62 18.75
N ASP A 255 -2.83 9.94 18.92
CA ASP A 255 -2.43 10.61 20.18
C ASP A 255 -3.32 10.21 21.36
N LYS A 256 -4.62 10.01 21.11
CA LYS A 256 -5.58 9.61 22.16
C LYS A 256 -5.40 8.18 22.63
N ASP A 257 -4.98 7.27 21.75
CA ASP A 257 -4.74 5.88 22.10
C ASP A 257 -3.39 5.72 22.82
N GLY A 258 -2.39 6.54 22.46
CA GLY A 258 -1.08 6.59 23.13
C GLY A 258 -0.19 5.37 22.87
N VAL A 259 -0.57 4.47 21.97
CA VAL A 259 0.20 3.26 21.62
C VAL A 259 1.28 3.53 20.57
N MET A 260 1.10 4.56 19.75
CA MET A 260 2.04 4.95 18.70
C MET A 260 2.33 6.44 18.81
N GLU A 261 3.54 6.82 18.41
CA GLU A 261 3.95 8.22 18.26
C GLU A 261 3.98 8.58 16.76
N ALA A 262 3.67 9.83 16.44
CA ALA A 262 3.70 10.33 15.08
C ALA A 262 4.64 11.53 14.97
N SER A 263 5.49 11.51 13.95
CA SER A 263 6.37 12.61 13.58
C SER A 263 6.16 13.02 12.12
N LEU A 264 6.39 14.29 11.82
CA LEU A 264 6.32 14.82 10.46
C LEU A 264 7.69 14.63 9.78
N VAL A 265 7.72 13.86 8.69
CA VAL A 265 8.96 13.60 7.93
C VAL A 265 9.15 14.60 6.79
N SER A 266 8.07 14.97 6.09
CA SER A 266 8.14 15.89 4.95
C SER A 266 6.85 16.68 4.78
N GLU A 267 6.97 17.93 4.33
CA GLU A 267 5.87 18.82 4.00
C GLU A 267 5.97 19.28 2.55
N VAL A 268 4.93 19.01 1.76
CA VAL A 268 4.84 19.41 0.35
C VAL A 268 3.87 20.59 0.25
N ALA A 269 4.36 21.72 -0.26
CA ALA A 269 3.60 22.94 -0.48
C ALA A 269 3.72 23.36 -1.96
N ASP A 270 2.96 22.72 -2.83
CA ASP A 270 2.97 22.95 -4.28
C ASP A 270 1.85 23.87 -4.77
N GLY A 271 1.10 24.50 -3.86
CA GLY A 271 0.00 25.42 -4.16
C GLY A 271 -1.21 24.80 -4.86
N SER A 272 -1.17 23.51 -5.18
CA SER A 272 -2.27 22.77 -5.81
C SER A 272 -3.07 21.91 -4.82
N SER A 273 -2.63 21.88 -3.56
CA SER A 273 -3.41 21.34 -2.45
C SER A 273 -3.28 22.21 -1.19
N ASN A 274 -4.41 22.83 -0.80
CA ASN A 274 -4.56 23.76 0.32
C ASN A 274 -3.64 23.50 1.53
N VAL A 275 -2.72 24.46 1.72
CA VAL A 275 -1.93 24.85 2.91
C VAL A 275 -1.76 23.76 3.99
N ARG A 276 -0.58 23.14 4.02
CA ARG A 276 -0.04 22.42 5.20
C ARG A 276 0.82 23.41 6.04
N GLU A 277 0.90 23.30 7.37
CA GLU A 277 1.47 24.32 8.27
C GLU A 277 2.08 23.65 9.50
N LYS A 278 3.20 24.26 9.88
CA LYS A 278 3.89 24.28 11.16
C LYS A 278 2.97 24.58 12.35
N PRO A 279 3.36 24.10 13.53
CA PRO A 279 3.79 25.06 14.54
C PRO A 279 5.20 24.72 15.05
N SER A 280 6.06 25.71 15.00
CA SER A 280 7.21 25.81 15.91
C SER A 280 6.70 26.07 17.31
N THR A 281 7.12 25.28 18.29
CA THR A 281 7.71 25.82 19.52
C THR A 281 8.49 24.72 20.24
N TYR A 282 9.77 24.96 20.40
CA TYR A 282 10.61 24.32 21.40
C TYR A 282 10.04 24.60 22.79
N LEU A 283 10.01 23.58 23.65
CA LEU A 283 10.48 23.57 25.04
C LEU A 283 10.57 22.12 25.51
#